data_AF-A0A960S2K4-F1
#
_entry.id   AF-A0A960S2K4-F1
#
_cell.length_a   1.000
_cell.length_b   1.000
_cell.length_c   1.000
_cell.angle_alpha   90.00
_cell.angle_beta   90.00
_cell.angle_gamma   90.00
#
_symmetry.space_group_name_H-M   'P 1'
#
loop_
_entity.id
_entity.type
_entity.pdbx_description
1 polymer ?
#
loop_
_entity_poly.entity_id
_entity_poly.type
_entity_poly.pdbx_seq_one_letter_code
_entity_poly.pdbx_strand_id
1 'polypeptide(L)'
;MNHDPYLALVKDTLTYIKALLPTKEAPCKVSLPLPPKPTFAPPKPKPVAAPPPPAPPQVIEKPKEEPKGLFALELPPSPPVEPVEGMRKLLKEVAPDLYFHDKPPSDSPAKRIKEAWKEQRETPAVPILFQGNRHRKFVTAIAKAIDIVYGSCRVVEITDEKKWDLFLESENLKLILVPDHLLFGNKTLLPFYQETPQQKIRKLGNTPLLLLPDLSLYDKDPYLKRSLWNVICNAIERL
;
A
#
# COMPACT_ATOMS: atom_id res chain seq x y z
N MET A 1 59.12 5.93 22.14
CA MET A 1 57.75 6.48 22.00
C MET A 1 56.97 5.49 21.14
N ASN A 2 56.05 4.73 21.75
CA ASN A 2 55.26 3.73 21.03
C ASN A 2 54.21 4.45 20.17
N HIS A 3 54.33 4.33 18.86
CA HIS A 3 53.27 4.74 17.94
C HIS A 3 52.16 3.71 18.02
N ASP A 4 51.01 4.13 18.57
CA ASP A 4 49.81 3.31 18.63
C ASP A 4 49.30 3.04 17.20
N PRO A 5 49.33 1.79 16.71
CA PRO A 5 48.90 1.44 15.36
C PRO A 5 47.42 1.78 15.13
N TYR A 6 46.63 1.90 16.20
CA TYR A 6 45.22 2.29 16.11
C TYR A 6 45.05 3.76 15.66
N LEU A 7 45.94 4.66 16.11
CA LEU A 7 45.88 6.07 15.72
C LEU A 7 46.23 6.28 14.23
N ALA A 8 47.06 5.42 13.64
CA ALA A 8 47.34 5.45 12.21
C ALA A 8 46.10 5.06 11.39
N LEU A 9 45.42 3.98 11.79
CA LEU A 9 44.21 3.51 11.12
C LEU A 9 43.07 4.56 11.18
N VAL A 10 42.91 5.24 12.31
CA VAL A 10 41.92 6.33 12.48
C VAL A 10 42.23 7.53 11.58
N LYS A 11 43.51 7.88 11.41
CA LYS A 11 43.91 8.95 10.50
C LYS A 11 43.65 8.61 9.04
N ASP A 12 43.94 7.39 8.63
CA ASP A 12 43.70 6.94 7.25
C ASP A 12 42.20 6.90 6.93
N THR A 13 41.36 6.42 7.85
CA THR A 13 39.89 6.44 7.68
C THR A 13 39.33 7.85 7.61
N LEU A 14 39.80 8.79 8.44
CA LEU A 14 39.38 10.19 8.37
C LEU A 14 39.79 10.86 7.06
N THR A 15 40.95 10.51 6.52
CA THR A 15 41.46 11.04 5.25
C THR A 15 40.61 10.52 4.08
N TYR A 16 40.28 9.23 4.10
CA TYR A 16 39.40 8.61 3.11
C TYR A 16 37.98 9.19 3.13
N ILE A 17 37.38 9.40 4.32
CA ILE A 17 36.05 10.02 4.47
C ILE A 17 36.04 11.45 3.92
N LYS A 18 37.11 12.24 4.18
CA LYS A 18 37.23 13.59 3.63
C LYS A 18 37.33 13.62 2.11
N ALA A 19 37.97 12.63 1.50
CA ALA A 19 38.07 12.52 0.04
C ALA A 19 36.74 12.14 -0.64
N LEU A 20 35.87 11.40 0.06
CA LEU A 20 34.56 10.97 -0.45
C LEU A 20 33.45 12.01 -0.26
N LEU A 21 33.63 13.01 0.61
CA LEU A 21 32.65 14.07 0.75
C LEU A 21 32.75 14.99 -0.48
N PRO A 22 31.68 15.10 -1.30
CA PRO A 22 31.68 16.01 -2.44
C PRO A 22 31.99 17.40 -1.89
N THR A 23 33.14 17.94 -2.32
CA THR A 23 33.54 19.30 -1.98
C THR A 23 32.39 20.15 -2.47
N LYS A 24 31.76 20.89 -1.56
CA LYS A 24 30.56 21.69 -1.79
C LYS A 24 30.84 22.69 -2.91
N GLU A 25 30.69 22.24 -4.15
CA GLU A 25 30.88 23.06 -5.33
C GLU A 25 29.86 24.19 -5.27
N ALA A 26 30.33 25.36 -5.65
CA ALA A 26 29.62 26.63 -5.56
C ALA A 26 28.20 26.53 -6.12
N PRO A 27 27.24 27.32 -5.59
CA PRO A 27 25.88 27.34 -6.08
C PRO A 27 25.86 27.65 -7.58
N CYS A 28 25.56 26.64 -8.37
CA CYS A 28 25.33 26.76 -9.80
C CYS A 28 24.06 27.61 -9.99
N LYS A 29 24.23 28.92 -10.17
CA LYS A 29 23.17 29.86 -10.56
C LYS A 29 22.82 29.59 -12.02
N VAL A 30 22.13 28.49 -12.29
CA VAL A 30 21.37 28.36 -13.54
C VAL A 30 20.01 28.99 -13.29
N SER A 31 19.94 30.31 -13.43
CA SER A 31 18.65 31.00 -13.51
C SER A 31 18.04 30.68 -14.87
N LEU A 32 17.19 29.66 -14.92
CA LEU A 32 16.28 29.48 -16.05
C LEU A 32 15.41 30.73 -16.15
N PRO A 33 15.31 31.38 -17.33
CA PRO A 33 14.42 32.50 -17.51
C PRO A 33 12.98 32.02 -17.27
N LEU A 34 12.37 32.53 -16.20
CA LEU A 34 10.97 32.28 -15.90
C LEU A 34 10.13 32.74 -17.10
N PRO A 35 9.22 31.90 -17.62
CA PRO A 35 8.29 32.33 -18.65
C PRO A 35 7.52 33.56 -18.14
N PRO A 36 7.26 34.57 -19.00
CA PRO A 36 6.56 35.78 -18.60
C PRO A 36 5.22 35.39 -17.99
N LYS A 37 4.99 35.78 -16.73
CA LYS A 37 3.72 35.58 -16.05
C LYS A 37 2.61 36.17 -16.92
N PRO A 38 1.65 35.35 -17.42
CA PRO A 38 0.49 35.89 -18.11
C PRO A 38 -0.26 36.78 -17.11
N THR A 39 -0.23 38.08 -17.38
CA THR A 39 -0.92 39.09 -16.59
C THR A 39 -2.38 39.01 -16.98
N PHE A 40 -3.13 38.12 -16.32
CA PHE A 40 -4.58 38.12 -16.43
C PHE A 40 -5.09 39.35 -15.68
N ALA A 41 -5.62 40.31 -16.43
CA ALA A 41 -6.38 41.41 -15.85
C ALA A 41 -7.52 40.81 -15.00
N PRO A 42 -7.70 41.26 -13.74
CA PRO A 42 -8.78 40.76 -12.90
C PRO A 42 -10.11 41.01 -13.61
N PRO A 43 -10.93 39.97 -13.85
CA PRO A 43 -12.23 40.16 -14.49
C PRO A 43 -13.05 41.08 -13.60
N LYS A 44 -13.47 42.23 -14.16
CA LYS A 44 -14.41 43.14 -13.50
C LYS A 44 -15.65 42.34 -13.11
N PRO A 45 -16.03 42.30 -11.82
CA PRO A 45 -17.25 41.61 -11.41
C PRO A 45 -18.44 42.30 -12.08
N LYS A 46 -19.10 41.61 -13.00
CA LYS A 46 -20.43 42.01 -13.46
C LYS A 46 -21.38 41.82 -12.27
N PRO A 47 -22.20 42.81 -11.91
CA PRO A 47 -23.25 42.63 -10.92
C PRO A 47 -24.29 41.66 -11.49
N VAL A 48 -24.16 40.38 -11.12
CA VAL A 48 -25.18 39.38 -11.42
C VAL A 48 -26.29 39.59 -10.39
N ALA A 49 -27.42 40.11 -10.85
CA ALA A 49 -28.64 40.16 -10.06
C ALA A 49 -28.96 38.74 -9.57
N ALA A 50 -29.09 38.60 -8.25
CA ALA A 50 -29.37 37.32 -7.61
C ALA A 50 -30.66 36.72 -8.22
N PRO A 51 -30.60 35.53 -8.86
CA PRO A 51 -31.81 34.83 -9.23
C PRO A 51 -32.58 34.46 -7.96
N PRO A 52 -33.92 34.53 -7.97
CA PRO A 52 -34.75 34.17 -6.83
C PRO A 52 -34.47 32.71 -6.42
N PRO A 53 -34.55 32.41 -5.11
CA PRO A 53 -34.25 31.08 -4.59
C PRO A 53 -35.13 30.02 -5.28
N PRO A 54 -34.54 28.95 -5.84
CA PRO A 54 -35.31 27.86 -6.41
C PRO A 54 -36.13 27.20 -5.30
N ALA A 55 -37.42 26.98 -5.59
CA ALA A 55 -38.32 26.27 -4.71
C ALA A 55 -37.71 24.90 -4.32
N PRO A 56 -37.86 24.47 -3.06
CA PRO A 56 -37.29 23.21 -2.60
C PRO A 56 -37.79 22.06 -3.49
N PRO A 57 -36.88 21.19 -3.98
CA PRO A 57 -37.26 20.06 -4.82
C PRO A 57 -38.20 19.16 -4.02
N GLN A 58 -39.44 19.07 -4.48
CA GLN A 58 -40.38 18.07 -4.00
C GLN A 58 -39.79 16.70 -4.32
N VAL A 59 -39.46 15.96 -3.28
CA VAL A 59 -39.05 14.55 -3.36
C VAL A 59 -40.24 13.78 -3.90
N ILE A 60 -40.28 13.59 -5.22
CA ILE A 60 -41.15 12.62 -5.86
C ILE A 60 -40.55 11.27 -5.48
N GLU A 61 -41.12 10.64 -4.45
CA GLU A 61 -40.87 9.25 -4.11
C GLU A 61 -41.21 8.41 -5.33
N LYS A 62 -40.18 8.05 -6.12
CA LYS A 62 -40.30 7.04 -7.17
C LYS A 62 -40.78 5.75 -6.49
N PRO A 63 -41.96 5.22 -6.86
CA PRO A 63 -42.39 3.92 -6.40
C PRO A 63 -41.31 2.92 -6.77
N LYS A 64 -40.83 2.19 -5.76
CA LYS A 64 -39.92 1.06 -5.91
C LYS A 64 -40.66 -0.01 -6.70
N GLU A 65 -40.58 0.05 -8.02
CA GLU A 65 -40.98 -1.06 -8.88
C GLU A 65 -40.12 -2.28 -8.51
N GLU A 66 -40.77 -3.26 -7.87
CA GLU A 66 -40.22 -4.59 -7.75
C GLU A 66 -39.93 -5.11 -9.17
N PRO A 67 -38.72 -5.59 -9.47
CA PRO A 67 -38.40 -6.16 -10.78
C PRO A 67 -39.22 -7.44 -10.98
N LYS A 68 -40.45 -7.28 -11.48
CA LYS A 68 -41.28 -8.36 -12.00
C LYS A 68 -40.66 -8.82 -13.32
N GLY A 69 -40.12 -10.03 -13.32
CA GLY A 69 -39.73 -10.72 -14.56
C GLY A 69 -38.24 -10.90 -14.77
N LEU A 70 -37.51 -11.35 -13.74
CA LEU A 70 -36.32 -12.16 -14.01
C LEU A 70 -36.81 -13.52 -14.48
N PHE A 71 -36.61 -13.81 -15.76
CA PHE A 71 -36.78 -15.11 -16.38
C PHE A 71 -36.24 -16.20 -15.44
N ALA A 72 -37.15 -16.97 -14.84
CA ALA A 72 -36.79 -18.17 -14.12
C ALA A 72 -36.27 -19.16 -15.18
N LEU A 73 -34.96 -19.15 -15.40
CA LEU A 73 -34.28 -20.21 -16.14
C LEU A 73 -34.50 -21.50 -15.36
N GLU A 74 -35.43 -22.32 -15.84
CA GLU A 74 -35.58 -23.69 -15.36
C GLU A 74 -34.22 -24.37 -15.52
N LEU A 75 -33.69 -24.93 -14.41
CA LEU A 75 -32.44 -25.66 -14.49
C LEU A 75 -32.61 -26.79 -15.49
N PRO A 76 -31.72 -26.92 -16.50
CA PRO A 76 -31.80 -28.03 -17.43
C PRO A 76 -31.78 -29.35 -16.66
N PRO A 77 -32.55 -30.35 -17.09
CA PRO A 77 -32.58 -31.64 -16.43
C PRO A 77 -31.15 -32.19 -16.33
N SER A 78 -30.79 -32.63 -15.12
CA SER A 78 -29.50 -33.29 -14.88
C SER A 78 -29.32 -34.39 -15.92
N PRO A 79 -28.20 -34.41 -16.66
CA PRO A 79 -27.94 -35.48 -17.60
C PRO A 79 -27.93 -36.84 -16.85
N PRO A 80 -28.40 -37.91 -17.49
CA PRO A 80 -28.34 -39.25 -16.92
C PRO A 80 -26.88 -39.61 -16.64
N VAL A 81 -26.61 -40.08 -15.42
CA VAL A 81 -25.26 -40.50 -15.01
C VAL A 81 -24.95 -41.81 -15.73
N GLU A 82 -24.18 -41.73 -16.81
CA GLU A 82 -23.71 -42.93 -17.50
C GLU A 82 -22.73 -43.71 -16.61
N PRO A 83 -22.76 -45.06 -16.65
CA PRO A 83 -21.87 -45.89 -15.86
C PRO A 83 -20.42 -45.78 -16.37
N VAL A 84 -19.62 -44.98 -15.66
CA VAL A 84 -18.20 -44.68 -15.98
C VAL A 84 -17.25 -45.88 -15.78
N GLU A 85 -17.76 -47.02 -15.29
CA GLU A 85 -17.00 -48.20 -14.91
C GLU A 85 -16.27 -48.85 -16.10
N GLY A 86 -16.88 -48.85 -17.28
CA GLY A 86 -16.27 -49.41 -18.49
C GLY A 86 -15.02 -48.64 -18.92
N MET A 87 -15.10 -47.30 -18.89
CA MET A 87 -13.97 -46.43 -19.25
C MET A 87 -12.83 -46.53 -18.24
N ARG A 88 -13.14 -46.69 -16.95
CA ARG A 88 -12.13 -46.84 -15.89
C ARG A 88 -11.33 -48.13 -16.02
N LYS A 89 -11.95 -49.22 -16.48
CA LYS A 89 -11.27 -50.50 -16.74
C LYS A 89 -10.32 -50.37 -17.94
N LEU A 90 -10.79 -49.81 -19.05
CA LEU A 90 -9.96 -49.53 -20.23
C LEU A 90 -8.75 -48.66 -19.91
N LEU A 91 -8.94 -47.58 -19.14
CA LEU A 91 -7.82 -46.71 -18.78
C LEU A 91 -6.79 -47.38 -17.85
N LYS A 92 -7.21 -48.25 -16.93
CA LYS A 92 -6.28 -49.03 -16.10
C LYS A 92 -5.47 -50.05 -16.90
N GLU A 93 -6.04 -50.58 -17.97
CA GLU A 93 -5.36 -51.52 -18.86
C GLU A 93 -4.31 -50.81 -19.72
N VAL A 94 -4.62 -49.60 -20.21
CA VAL A 94 -3.69 -48.81 -21.05
C VAL A 94 -2.61 -48.11 -20.22
N ALA A 95 -2.94 -47.64 -19.01
CA ALA A 95 -2.02 -46.89 -18.14
C ALA A 95 -2.19 -47.34 -16.67
N PRO A 96 -1.57 -48.46 -16.27
CA PRO A 96 -1.72 -49.02 -14.92
C PRO A 96 -1.15 -48.11 -13.81
N ASP A 97 -0.20 -47.25 -14.16
CA ASP A 97 0.41 -46.30 -13.23
C ASP A 97 -0.46 -45.05 -13.00
N LEU A 98 -1.55 -44.88 -13.76
CA LEU A 98 -2.42 -43.71 -13.63
C LEU A 98 -3.34 -43.86 -12.40
N TYR A 99 -3.13 -43.00 -11.41
CA TYR A 99 -3.93 -43.01 -10.17
C TYR A 99 -5.27 -42.30 -10.38
N PHE A 100 -6.38 -43.02 -10.26
CA PHE A 100 -7.72 -42.44 -10.31
C PHE A 100 -8.23 -42.12 -8.91
N HIS A 101 -8.48 -40.85 -8.63
CA HIS A 101 -9.21 -40.48 -7.42
C HIS A 101 -10.70 -40.81 -7.58
N ASP A 102 -11.29 -41.49 -6.59
CA ASP A 102 -12.73 -41.80 -6.57
C ASP A 102 -13.60 -40.57 -6.33
N LYS A 103 -13.03 -39.55 -5.70
CA LYS A 103 -13.66 -38.27 -5.44
C LYS A 103 -12.74 -37.17 -5.96
N PRO A 104 -13.27 -36.13 -6.62
CA PRO A 104 -12.47 -34.98 -6.96
C PRO A 104 -11.83 -34.40 -5.69
N PRO A 105 -10.57 -33.94 -5.77
CA PRO A 105 -9.93 -33.29 -4.62
C PRO A 105 -10.77 -32.11 -4.16
N SER A 106 -10.76 -31.85 -2.85
CA SER A 106 -11.47 -30.70 -2.30
C SER A 106 -10.99 -29.41 -2.97
N ASP A 107 -11.91 -28.49 -3.29
CA ASP A 107 -11.59 -27.16 -3.81
C ASP A 107 -10.97 -26.21 -2.77
N SER A 108 -10.80 -26.65 -1.51
CA SER A 108 -10.26 -25.83 -0.44
C SER A 108 -8.87 -25.22 -0.74
N PRO A 109 -7.86 -25.94 -1.26
CA PRO A 109 -6.60 -25.34 -1.72
C PRO A 109 -6.80 -24.32 -2.85
N ALA A 110 -7.63 -24.62 -3.85
CA ALA A 110 -7.88 -23.72 -4.97
C ALA A 110 -8.53 -22.41 -4.50
N LYS A 111 -9.49 -22.48 -3.57
CA LYS A 111 -10.10 -21.30 -2.94
C LYS A 111 -9.08 -20.49 -2.15
N ARG A 112 -8.20 -21.14 -1.38
CA ARG A 112 -7.11 -20.45 -0.65
C ARG A 112 -6.15 -19.72 -1.60
N ILE A 113 -5.77 -20.36 -2.71
CA ILE A 113 -4.91 -19.73 -3.73
C ILE A 113 -5.64 -18.54 -4.36
N LYS A 114 -6.91 -18.69 -4.72
CA LYS A 114 -7.73 -17.62 -5.28
C LYS A 114 -7.85 -16.41 -4.35
N GLU A 115 -8.07 -16.66 -3.06
CA GLU A 115 -8.12 -15.61 -2.03
C GLU A 115 -6.78 -14.92 -1.86
N ALA A 116 -5.68 -15.69 -1.77
CA ALA A 116 -4.33 -15.14 -1.68
C ALA A 116 -3.97 -14.28 -2.91
N TRP A 117 -4.36 -14.70 -4.11
CA TRP A 117 -4.15 -13.93 -5.34
C TRP A 117 -4.96 -12.64 -5.37
N LYS A 118 -6.17 -12.67 -4.81
CA LYS A 118 -7.00 -11.46 -4.67
C LYS A 118 -6.35 -10.49 -3.70
N GLU A 119 -5.89 -10.98 -2.55
CA GLU A 119 -5.16 -10.16 -1.57
C GLU A 119 -3.88 -9.56 -2.16
N GLN A 120 -3.05 -10.34 -2.86
CA GLN A 120 -1.81 -9.86 -3.49
C GLN A 120 -2.05 -8.78 -4.55
N ARG A 121 -3.13 -8.88 -5.33
CA ARG A 121 -3.49 -7.87 -6.34
C ARG A 121 -4.01 -6.57 -5.71
N GLU A 122 -4.58 -6.67 -4.52
CA GLU A 122 -5.13 -5.52 -3.82
C GLU A 122 -4.09 -4.81 -2.94
N THR A 123 -2.91 -5.41 -2.71
CA THR A 123 -1.83 -4.81 -1.95
C THR A 123 -1.24 -3.59 -2.68
N PRO A 124 -1.34 -2.38 -2.11
CA PRO A 124 -0.71 -1.19 -2.68
C PRO A 124 0.81 -1.28 -2.57
N ALA A 125 1.54 -0.54 -3.40
CA ALA A 125 3.01 -0.55 -3.35
C ALA A 125 3.55 0.07 -2.05
N VAL A 126 2.84 1.07 -1.53
CA VAL A 126 3.16 1.76 -0.29
C VAL A 126 1.95 1.72 0.65
N PRO A 127 1.73 0.63 1.41
CA PRO A 127 0.65 0.58 2.38
C PRO A 127 0.95 1.44 3.62
N ILE A 128 -0.08 2.11 4.14
CA ILE A 128 -0.04 2.72 5.47
C ILE A 128 -0.85 1.85 6.42
N LEU A 129 -0.19 1.13 7.32
CA LEU A 129 -0.87 0.32 8.33
C LEU A 129 -1.39 1.21 9.44
N PHE A 130 -2.70 1.17 9.70
CA PHE A 130 -3.34 2.02 10.69
C PHE A 130 -4.48 1.30 11.41
N GLN A 131 -4.76 1.68 12.65
CA GLN A 131 -5.86 1.14 13.44
C GLN A 131 -6.63 2.29 14.12
N GLY A 132 -7.96 2.23 14.05
CA GLY A 132 -8.84 3.18 14.73
C GLY A 132 -9.26 4.39 13.88
N ASN A 133 -9.97 5.34 14.53
CA ASN A 133 -10.67 6.42 13.83
C ASN A 133 -10.12 7.83 14.09
N ARG A 134 -9.37 8.06 15.19
CA ARG A 134 -8.98 9.41 15.62
C ARG A 134 -8.19 10.18 14.54
N HIS A 135 -7.18 9.56 13.95
CA HIS A 135 -6.33 10.19 12.93
C HIS A 135 -6.57 9.65 11.52
N ARG A 136 -7.67 8.90 11.30
CA ARG A 136 -7.94 8.23 10.02
C ARG A 136 -8.02 9.23 8.86
N LYS A 137 -8.63 10.39 9.06
CA LYS A 137 -8.74 11.45 8.03
C LYS A 137 -7.36 11.96 7.61
N PHE A 138 -6.47 12.19 8.57
CA PHE A 138 -5.11 12.67 8.32
C PHE A 138 -4.28 11.62 7.56
N VAL A 139 -4.29 10.36 8.04
CA VAL A 139 -3.57 9.26 7.37
C VAL A 139 -4.12 9.02 5.96
N THR A 140 -5.44 9.12 5.76
CA THR A 140 -6.05 9.01 4.42
C THR A 140 -5.62 10.15 3.51
N ALA A 141 -5.45 11.37 4.02
CA ALA A 141 -4.94 12.50 3.24
C ALA A 141 -3.48 12.28 2.84
N ILE A 142 -2.64 11.74 3.74
CA ILE A 142 -1.26 11.34 3.42
C ILE A 142 -1.26 10.27 2.34
N ALA A 143 -2.06 9.21 2.50
CA ALA A 143 -2.14 8.13 1.52
C ALA A 143 -2.52 8.66 0.13
N LYS A 144 -3.52 9.55 0.05
CA LYS A 144 -3.91 10.21 -1.20
C LYS A 144 -2.80 11.08 -1.80
N ALA A 145 -2.06 11.81 -0.96
CA ALA A 145 -0.93 12.62 -1.44
C ALA A 145 0.18 11.73 -2.02
N ILE A 146 0.51 10.61 -1.37
CA ILE A 146 1.48 9.63 -1.90
C ILE A 146 0.95 9.01 -3.20
N ASP A 147 -0.34 8.64 -3.24
CA ASP A 147 -0.98 8.04 -4.41
C ASP A 147 -0.88 8.93 -5.66
N ILE A 148 -1.04 10.25 -5.47
CA ILE A 148 -0.92 11.24 -6.55
C ILE A 148 0.53 11.42 -7.03
N VAL A 149 1.51 11.38 -6.12
CA VAL A 149 2.91 11.75 -6.44
C VAL A 149 3.76 10.54 -6.84
N TYR A 150 3.62 9.42 -6.12
CA TYR A 150 4.49 8.26 -6.23
C TYR A 150 3.75 6.98 -6.69
N GLY A 151 2.41 7.01 -6.75
CA GLY A 151 1.57 5.89 -7.18
C GLY A 151 1.00 5.06 -6.04
N SER A 152 0.47 3.88 -6.37
CA SER A 152 -0.43 3.06 -5.54
C SER A 152 -0.13 3.08 -4.03
N CYS A 153 -0.91 3.89 -3.31
CA CYS A 153 -0.84 4.01 -1.85
C CYS A 153 -2.24 3.93 -1.23
N ARG A 154 -2.41 3.08 -0.22
CA ARG A 154 -3.69 2.95 0.50
C ARG A 154 -3.48 2.72 1.99
N VAL A 155 -4.46 3.15 2.77
CA VAL A 155 -4.54 2.86 4.20
C VAL A 155 -5.07 1.44 4.38
N VAL A 156 -4.30 0.60 5.05
CA VAL A 156 -4.65 -0.79 5.35
C VAL A 156 -4.95 -0.89 6.84
N GLU A 157 -6.18 -1.28 7.17
CA GLU A 157 -6.60 -1.41 8.56
C GLU A 157 -5.95 -2.64 9.21
N ILE A 158 -5.29 -2.46 10.34
CA ILE A 158 -4.69 -3.56 11.10
C ILE A 158 -5.82 -4.32 11.82
N THR A 159 -5.98 -5.60 11.50
CA THR A 159 -6.93 -6.51 12.13
C THR A 159 -6.20 -7.76 12.63
N ASP A 160 -6.63 -8.31 13.76
CA ASP A 160 -5.92 -9.42 14.43
C ASP A 160 -5.91 -10.72 13.62
N GLU A 161 -6.81 -10.85 12.64
CA GLU A 161 -6.97 -12.05 11.80
C GLU A 161 -6.18 -12.00 10.48
N LYS A 162 -5.38 -10.96 10.25
CA LYS A 162 -4.63 -10.84 8.99
C LYS A 162 -3.46 -11.81 8.92
N LYS A 163 -3.38 -12.52 7.80
CA LYS A 163 -2.24 -13.37 7.44
C LYS A 163 -1.07 -12.49 7.00
N TRP A 164 -0.32 -11.97 7.98
CA TRP A 164 0.80 -11.07 7.73
C TRP A 164 1.89 -11.69 6.86
N ASP A 165 2.10 -13.00 6.94
CA ASP A 165 3.03 -13.72 6.06
C ASP A 165 2.73 -13.47 4.59
N LEU A 166 1.49 -13.73 4.16
CA LEU A 166 1.04 -13.53 2.77
C LEU A 166 1.08 -12.06 2.34
N PHE A 167 0.75 -11.16 3.27
CA PHE A 167 0.82 -9.73 3.00
C PHE A 167 2.28 -9.29 2.75
N LEU A 168 3.21 -9.66 3.64
CA LEU A 168 4.62 -9.28 3.57
C LEU A 168 5.41 -10.00 2.48
N GLU A 169 4.95 -11.17 2.01
CA GLU A 169 5.50 -11.89 0.86
C GLU A 169 5.13 -11.28 -0.50
N SER A 170 4.22 -10.30 -0.53
CA SER A 170 3.78 -9.72 -1.80
C SER A 170 4.88 -8.91 -2.50
N GLU A 171 5.15 -9.24 -3.76
CA GLU A 171 6.22 -8.64 -4.57
C GLU A 171 6.03 -7.14 -4.85
N ASN A 172 4.80 -6.66 -4.71
CA ASN A 172 4.46 -5.26 -4.96
C ASN A 172 4.88 -4.32 -3.84
N LEU A 173 5.20 -4.84 -2.64
CA LEU A 173 5.53 -4.02 -1.48
C LEU A 173 6.91 -3.38 -1.60
N LYS A 174 6.93 -2.05 -1.65
CA LYS A 174 8.17 -1.26 -1.68
C LYS A 174 8.51 -0.64 -0.33
N LEU A 175 7.51 -0.14 0.38
CA LEU A 175 7.70 0.52 1.68
C LEU A 175 6.43 0.44 2.52
N ILE A 176 6.57 0.10 3.80
CA ILE A 176 5.46 0.07 4.74
C ILE A 176 5.57 1.28 5.67
N LEU A 177 4.47 2.02 5.84
CA LEU A 177 4.35 3.13 6.77
C LEU A 177 3.50 2.69 7.97
N VAL A 178 4.01 2.84 9.19
CA VAL A 178 3.27 2.43 10.41
C VAL A 178 3.54 3.41 11.55
N PRO A 179 2.53 3.88 12.29
CA PRO A 179 2.74 4.57 13.54
C PRO A 179 3.47 3.70 14.57
N ASP A 180 4.46 4.29 15.24
CA ASP A 180 5.28 3.65 16.27
C ASP A 180 4.47 2.83 17.29
N HIS A 181 3.50 3.46 17.94
CA HIS A 181 2.65 2.86 18.97
C HIS A 181 1.83 1.68 18.46
N LEU A 182 1.44 1.68 17.18
CA LEU A 182 0.67 0.57 16.60
C LEU A 182 1.57 -0.65 16.35
N LEU A 183 2.79 -0.43 15.86
CA LEU A 183 3.70 -1.55 15.62
C LEU A 183 4.06 -2.25 16.93
N PHE A 184 4.48 -1.49 17.95
CA PHE A 184 4.87 -2.06 19.23
C PHE A 184 3.69 -2.53 20.08
N GLY A 185 2.49 -2.01 19.83
CA GLY A 185 1.25 -2.49 20.45
C GLY A 185 0.74 -3.81 19.86
N ASN A 186 1.09 -4.12 18.61
CA ASN A 186 0.58 -5.30 17.92
C ASN A 186 1.53 -6.51 18.01
N LYS A 187 1.13 -7.52 18.80
CA LYS A 187 1.88 -8.76 19.01
C LYS A 187 2.05 -9.61 17.75
N THR A 188 1.17 -9.48 16.76
CA THR A 188 1.21 -10.26 15.51
C THR A 188 2.22 -9.70 14.51
N LEU A 189 2.50 -8.39 14.54
CA LEU A 189 3.47 -7.74 13.65
C LEU A 189 4.90 -7.77 14.19
N LEU A 190 5.05 -7.77 15.52
CA LEU A 190 6.36 -7.76 16.19
C LEU A 190 7.33 -8.87 15.71
N PRO A 191 6.92 -10.12 15.48
CA PRO A 191 7.82 -11.17 14.99
C PRO A 191 8.47 -10.87 13.64
N PHE A 192 7.83 -10.03 12.82
CA PHE A 192 8.34 -9.64 11.50
C PHE A 192 9.24 -8.41 11.58
N TYR A 193 9.26 -7.68 12.70
CA TYR A 193 10.05 -6.46 12.84
C TYR A 193 11.53 -6.78 13.01
N GLN A 194 12.36 -6.18 12.16
CA GLN A 194 13.81 -6.30 12.22
C GLN A 194 14.43 -4.91 12.16
N GLU A 195 15.30 -4.60 13.12
CA GLU A 195 16.07 -3.35 13.17
C GLU A 195 17.56 -3.68 13.16
N THR A 196 18.31 -3.07 12.24
CA THR A 196 19.77 -3.15 12.21
C THR A 196 20.33 -1.82 12.70
N PRO A 197 20.75 -1.70 13.98
CA PRO A 197 21.11 -0.41 14.58
C PRO A 197 22.25 0.30 13.84
N GLN A 198 23.20 -0.47 13.32
CA GLN A 198 24.38 0.03 12.60
C GLN A 198 24.00 0.80 11.33
N GLN A 199 22.97 0.34 10.62
CA GLN A 199 22.54 0.92 9.35
C GLN A 199 21.37 1.89 9.51
N LYS A 200 20.75 1.94 10.71
CA LYS A 200 19.48 2.65 10.96
C LYS A 200 18.37 2.24 9.98
N ILE A 201 18.44 1.01 9.48
CA ILE A 201 17.44 0.43 8.58
C ILE A 201 16.48 -0.40 9.43
N ARG A 202 15.20 -0.12 9.25
CA ARG A 202 14.09 -0.85 9.85
C ARG A 202 13.36 -1.57 8.73
N LYS A 203 13.02 -2.83 8.97
CA LYS A 203 12.29 -3.67 8.03
C LYS A 203 11.16 -4.38 8.75
N LEU A 204 10.14 -4.72 7.99
CA LEU A 204 9.05 -5.61 8.39
C LEU A 204 9.06 -6.78 7.39
N GLY A 205 9.57 -7.93 7.83
CA GLY A 205 9.99 -9.00 6.95
C GLY A 205 11.14 -8.53 6.05
N ASN A 206 10.97 -8.67 4.74
CA ASN A 206 11.94 -8.20 3.74
C ASN A 206 11.72 -6.75 3.29
N THR A 207 10.59 -6.14 3.67
CA THR A 207 10.19 -4.83 3.18
C THR A 207 10.71 -3.70 4.09
N PRO A 208 11.27 -2.61 3.53
CA PRO A 208 11.60 -1.40 4.28
C PRO A 208 10.40 -0.85 5.06
N LEU A 209 10.66 -0.37 6.27
CA LEU A 209 9.65 0.13 7.19
C LEU A 209 9.98 1.57 7.62
N LEU A 210 9.02 2.48 7.44
CA LEU A 210 9.08 3.84 7.98
C LEU A 210 8.13 3.98 9.16
N LEU A 211 8.70 4.21 10.34
CA LEU A 211 7.94 4.49 11.56
C LEU A 211 7.48 5.95 11.57
N LEU A 212 6.17 6.15 11.69
CA LEU A 212 5.56 7.46 11.85
C LEU A 212 5.54 7.82 13.34
N PRO A 213 5.94 9.05 13.73
CA PRO A 213 5.75 9.54 15.09
C PRO A 213 4.26 9.61 15.47
N ASP A 214 3.99 9.79 16.77
CA ASP A 214 2.62 9.98 17.27
C ASP A 214 1.85 11.02 16.44
N LEU A 215 0.75 10.55 15.85
CA LEU A 215 -0.07 11.33 14.94
C LEU A 215 -0.74 12.53 15.65
N SER A 216 -0.91 12.43 16.97
CA SER A 216 -1.48 13.48 17.81
C SER A 216 -0.68 14.79 17.78
N LEU A 217 0.63 14.71 17.49
CA LEU A 217 1.51 15.88 17.42
C LEU A 217 1.19 16.76 16.19
N TYR A 218 0.80 16.14 15.08
CA TYR A 218 0.51 16.84 13.83
C TYR A 218 -0.83 17.57 13.83
N ASP A 219 -1.76 17.18 14.70
CA ASP A 219 -3.01 17.90 14.87
C ASP A 219 -2.80 19.24 15.58
N LYS A 220 -1.73 19.38 16.37
CA LYS A 220 -1.40 20.60 17.11
C LYS A 220 -0.53 21.57 16.31
N ASP A 221 0.45 21.07 15.57
CA ASP A 221 1.41 21.90 14.84
C ASP A 221 1.43 21.59 13.33
N PRO A 222 0.96 22.52 12.46
CA PRO A 222 0.98 22.33 11.02
C PRO A 222 2.38 22.31 10.41
N TYR A 223 3.39 22.93 11.04
CA TYR A 223 4.77 22.93 10.51
C TYR A 223 5.36 21.52 10.53
N LEU A 224 4.99 20.70 11.51
CA LEU A 224 5.42 19.31 11.60
C LEU A 224 4.91 18.47 10.42
N LYS A 225 3.75 18.81 9.83
CA LYS A 225 3.21 18.09 8.65
C LYS A 225 4.15 18.20 7.45
N ARG A 226 4.76 19.37 7.25
CA ARG A 226 5.74 19.58 6.18
C ARG A 226 7.02 18.77 6.42
N SER A 227 7.50 18.74 7.66
CA SER A 227 8.65 17.92 8.04
C SER A 227 8.38 16.43 7.80
N LEU A 228 7.23 15.93 8.24
CA LEU A 228 6.81 14.55 7.99
C LEU A 228 6.73 14.25 6.50
N TRP A 229 6.13 15.14 5.71
CA TRP A 229 6.03 14.97 4.27
C TRP A 229 7.41 14.86 3.61
N ASN A 230 8.36 15.70 3.98
CA ASN A 230 9.73 15.62 3.47
C ASN A 230 10.41 14.29 3.83
N VAL A 231 10.18 13.78 5.05
CA VAL A 231 10.72 12.47 5.47
C VAL A 231 10.10 11.33 4.65
N ILE A 232 8.79 11.38 4.40
CA ILE A 232 8.09 10.40 3.55
C ILE A 232 8.63 10.45 2.12
N CYS A 233 8.75 11.64 1.53
CA CYS A 233 9.30 11.80 0.18
C CYS A 233 10.72 11.23 0.07
N ASN A 234 11.61 11.61 1.01
CA ASN A 234 12.98 11.12 1.06
C ASN A 234 13.06 9.59 1.26
N ALA A 235 12.13 9.00 2.00
CA ALA A 235 12.09 7.56 2.21
C ALA A 235 11.67 6.83 0.92
N ILE A 236 10.69 7.37 0.20
CA ILE A 236 10.20 6.78 -1.06
C ILE A 236 11.21 6.94 -2.19
N GLU A 237 11.90 8.08 -2.29
CA GLU A 237 12.91 8.34 -3.32
C GLU A 237 14.16 7.46 -3.21
N ARG A 238 14.37 6.80 -2.07
CA ARG A 238 15.49 5.88 -1.82
C ARG A 238 15.18 4.42 -2.20
N LEU A 239 13.94 4.11 -2.58
CA LEU A 239 13.49 2.79 -2.98
C LEU A 239 13.71 2.57 -4.48
#